data_AF-A0ABC9E9N5-F1
#
_entry.id   AF-A0ABC9E9N5-F1
#
_cell.length_a   1.000
_cell.length_b   1.000
_cell.length_c   1.000
_cell.angle_alpha   90.00
_cell.angle_beta   90.00
_cell.angle_gamma   90.00
#
_symmetry.space_group_name_H-M   'P 1'
#
loop_
_entity.id
_entity.type
_entity.pdbx_description
1 polymer ?
#
loop_
_entity_poly.entity_id
_entity_poly.type
_entity_poly.pdbx_seq_one_letter_code
_entity_poly.pdbx_strand_id
1 'polypeptide(L)'
;MSVQASTSPRRRSHLPPQLRHLYNYNTPAQRDIFSVEQQLLQSNSGNSVEGSFDQRFAILKSIGEDCVNDGELELLLKKKSAPICYVWFDPSPWMHISEGIIKTLCVNKMVKSGCKVKILMTDWFARMNYNIGGNLNKMQTIGLYNIEMWKAAGMALDKVELVWLSDEINRHADEYWPLAMDVSRNTTVRRIKRCYGSRDPFEEFTAADTFYPSLQCATILFQKVDIWLLGMAQHEANLLAREYCKRVKRGNKPIAVSHKILPNLLLYPEEEHRRNPFLAIYMEDNEIDVSRKIIHAFCPPKLVEGNPCLEYIKYIVLPWYGKFEVVRKKEDGGDKMFLSMEELTTDYVSGALQPSDMKLALAKSLNKILQPVRDHFRSNAEAKNAVEGIKEYHIAK
;
A
#
# COMPACT_ATOMS: atom_id res chain seq x y z
N MET A 1 36.12 -47.53 5.78
CA MET A 1 36.87 -46.55 4.96
C MET A 1 36.20 -45.20 5.13
N SER A 2 36.78 -44.39 6.02
CA SER A 2 36.43 -43.00 6.29
C SER A 2 37.10 -42.10 5.27
N VAL A 3 36.38 -41.14 4.69
CA VAL A 3 36.99 -39.95 4.08
C VAL A 3 36.29 -38.71 4.61
N GLN A 4 37.15 -37.83 5.12
CA GLN A 4 36.90 -36.66 5.97
C GLN A 4 36.14 -35.53 5.28
N ALA A 5 35.34 -34.85 6.09
CA ALA A 5 34.84 -33.50 5.81
C ALA A 5 36.00 -32.49 5.88
N SER A 6 36.13 -31.65 4.84
CA SER A 6 36.99 -30.48 4.86
C SER A 6 36.17 -29.24 5.21
N THR A 7 36.33 -28.78 6.44
CA THR A 7 35.97 -27.43 6.87
C THR A 7 37.06 -26.45 6.43
N SER A 8 36.69 -25.34 5.80
CA SER A 8 37.53 -24.13 5.80
C SER A 8 36.68 -22.87 6.04
N PRO A 9 37.27 -21.80 6.62
CA PRO A 9 36.54 -20.86 7.47
C PRO A 9 36.40 -19.45 6.86
N ARG A 10 35.42 -18.70 7.40
CA ARG A 10 35.32 -17.22 7.42
C ARG A 10 35.14 -16.49 6.07
N ARG A 11 33.93 -15.98 5.85
CA ARG A 11 33.70 -14.58 5.42
C ARG A 11 32.57 -13.96 6.26
N ARG A 12 32.96 -13.32 7.38
CA ARG A 12 32.14 -12.31 8.05
C ARG A 12 32.50 -10.95 7.46
N SER A 13 31.45 -10.14 7.27
CA SER A 13 31.41 -8.67 7.32
C SER A 13 32.21 -7.85 6.31
N HIS A 14 31.50 -7.32 5.31
CA HIS A 14 31.69 -5.94 4.87
C HIS A 14 30.36 -5.19 5.03
N LEU A 15 30.13 -4.70 6.25
CA LEU A 15 29.10 -3.72 6.59
C LEU A 15 29.81 -2.54 7.27
N PRO A 16 29.42 -1.28 6.99
CA PRO A 16 30.06 -0.10 7.57
C PRO A 16 30.06 -0.13 9.11
N PRO A 17 31.14 0.32 9.78
CA PRO A 17 31.25 0.29 11.25
C PRO A 17 30.13 1.02 12.01
N GLN A 18 29.44 1.96 11.36
CA GLN A 18 28.43 2.84 11.97
C GLN A 18 27.08 2.16 12.28
N LEU A 19 26.83 0.94 11.78
CA LEU A 19 25.54 0.24 11.93
C LEU A 19 25.54 -0.90 12.97
N ARG A 20 26.64 -1.12 13.69
CA ARG A 20 26.74 -2.25 14.65
C ARG A 20 25.93 -2.08 15.93
N HIS A 21 25.52 -0.86 16.29
CA HIS A 21 24.81 -0.59 17.54
C HIS A 21 23.30 -0.91 17.49
N LEU A 22 22.73 -1.11 16.30
CA LEU A 22 21.31 -1.45 16.13
C LEU A 22 21.00 -2.95 16.29
N TYR A 23 22.02 -3.81 16.41
CA TYR A 23 21.86 -5.27 16.40
C TYR A 23 22.15 -5.98 17.73
N ASN A 24 22.61 -5.28 18.76
CA ASN A 24 22.97 -5.88 20.06
C ASN A 24 22.01 -5.44 21.17
N TYR A 25 20.81 -6.01 21.18
CA TYR A 25 19.95 -6.07 22.37
C TYR A 25 19.54 -7.51 22.59
N ASN A 26 20.38 -8.29 23.27
CA ASN A 26 20.00 -9.55 23.90
C ASN A 26 21.12 -10.00 24.85
N THR A 27 21.03 -9.59 26.12
CA THR A 27 21.80 -10.22 27.20
C THR A 27 20.85 -10.95 28.16
N PRO A 28 21.26 -12.09 28.76
CA PRO A 28 20.36 -12.94 29.54
C PRO A 28 19.78 -12.28 30.81
N ALA A 29 20.43 -11.25 31.33
CA ALA A 29 20.08 -10.59 32.59
C ALA A 29 18.78 -9.73 32.54
N GLN A 30 18.18 -9.52 31.36
CA GLN A 30 16.90 -8.81 31.23
C GLN A 30 15.67 -9.74 31.18
N ARG A 31 15.86 -11.06 31.07
CA ARG A 31 14.73 -12.02 31.03
C ARG A 31 13.96 -12.10 32.34
N ASP A 32 14.62 -11.85 33.46
CA ASP A 32 14.00 -11.89 34.79
C ASP A 32 13.33 -10.56 35.20
N ILE A 33 13.60 -9.47 34.47
CA ILE A 33 12.92 -8.17 34.68
C ILE A 33 11.62 -8.13 33.87
N PHE A 34 11.61 -8.74 32.67
CA PHE A 34 10.43 -8.83 31.79
C PHE A 34 9.28 -9.66 32.38
N SER A 35 9.56 -10.68 33.19
CA SER A 35 8.54 -11.53 33.81
C SER A 35 7.81 -10.84 34.97
N VAL A 36 8.48 -9.93 35.68
CA VAL A 36 7.89 -9.15 36.78
C VAL A 36 7.10 -7.94 36.25
N GLU A 37 7.58 -7.26 35.21
CA GLU A 37 6.82 -6.17 34.57
C GLU A 37 5.56 -6.67 33.84
N GLN A 38 5.57 -7.89 33.27
CA GLN A 38 4.38 -8.48 32.66
C GLN A 38 3.24 -8.78 33.65
N GLN A 39 3.53 -9.00 34.93
CA GLN A 39 2.50 -9.22 35.95
C GLN A 39 1.90 -7.90 36.47
N LEU A 40 2.66 -6.80 36.46
CA LEU A 40 2.17 -5.49 36.88
C LEU A 40 1.37 -4.76 35.77
N LEU A 41 1.67 -5.02 34.49
CA LEU A 41 0.97 -4.46 33.33
C LEU A 41 -0.42 -5.07 33.06
N GLN A 42 -0.81 -6.16 33.73
CA GLN A 42 -2.15 -6.75 33.61
C GLN A 42 -3.22 -6.02 34.44
N SER A 43 -2.87 -4.98 35.20
CA SER A 43 -3.81 -4.29 36.10
C SER A 43 -4.17 -2.86 35.69
N ASN A 44 -3.57 -2.27 34.65
CA ASN A 44 -3.91 -0.90 34.22
C ASN A 44 -3.57 -0.63 32.75
N SER A 45 -4.47 -1.00 31.83
CA SER A 45 -4.49 -0.37 30.49
C SER A 45 -5.93 -0.26 29.99
N GLY A 46 -6.63 0.77 30.46
CA GLY A 46 -7.82 1.27 29.80
C GLY A 46 -7.43 1.93 28.48
N ASN A 47 -7.25 1.15 27.42
CA ASN A 47 -7.22 1.68 26.06
C ASN A 47 -8.67 1.97 25.65
N SER A 48 -9.16 3.16 25.99
CA SER A 48 -10.45 3.64 25.49
C SER A 48 -10.34 3.82 23.98
N VAL A 49 -10.99 2.95 23.22
CA VAL A 49 -11.21 3.15 21.79
C VAL A 49 -12.11 4.38 21.64
N GLU A 50 -11.58 5.47 21.09
CA GLU A 50 -12.38 6.67 20.82
C GLU A 50 -13.36 6.40 19.68
N GLY A 51 -14.65 6.73 19.91
CA GLY A 51 -15.72 6.67 18.91
C GLY A 51 -16.71 5.53 19.10
N SER A 52 -17.98 5.76 18.76
CA SER A 52 -19.02 4.74 18.83
C SER A 52 -18.78 3.63 17.80
N PHE A 53 -19.40 2.46 18.02
CA PHE A 53 -19.39 1.35 17.05
C PHE A 53 -19.73 1.84 15.62
N ASP A 54 -20.80 2.63 15.50
CA ASP A 54 -21.30 3.13 14.21
C ASP A 54 -20.27 4.05 13.52
N GLN A 55 -19.58 4.89 14.29
CA GLN A 55 -18.53 5.76 13.76
C GLN A 55 -17.35 4.96 13.22
N ARG A 56 -16.90 3.94 13.97
CA ARG A 56 -15.78 3.07 13.55
C ARG A 56 -16.13 2.28 12.29
N PHE A 57 -17.34 1.73 12.25
CA PHE A 57 -17.84 0.99 11.09
C PHE A 57 -17.92 1.90 9.86
N ALA A 58 -18.47 3.11 9.99
CA ALA A 58 -18.55 4.08 8.90
C ALA A 58 -17.16 4.50 8.39
N ILE A 59 -16.19 4.73 9.29
CA ILE A 59 -14.82 5.07 8.90
C ILE A 59 -14.18 3.94 8.11
N LEU A 60 -14.24 2.70 8.60
CA LEU A 60 -13.65 1.55 7.91
C LEU A 60 -14.32 1.27 6.57
N LYS A 61 -15.65 1.38 6.51
CA LYS A 61 -16.41 1.27 5.27
C LYS A 61 -16.02 2.36 4.26
N SER A 62 -15.71 3.57 4.72
CA SER A 62 -15.24 4.67 3.84
C SER A 62 -13.85 4.45 3.22
N ILE A 63 -13.10 3.41 3.64
CA ILE A 63 -11.76 3.12 3.11
C ILE A 63 -11.83 2.41 1.77
N GLY A 64 -12.82 1.54 1.55
CA GLY A 64 -12.94 0.74 0.33
C GLY A 64 -14.31 0.88 -0.31
N GLU A 65 -14.33 1.05 -1.64
CA GLU A 65 -15.58 1.01 -2.41
C GLU A 65 -16.18 -0.41 -2.41
N ASP A 66 -15.32 -1.43 -2.41
CA ASP A 66 -15.69 -2.84 -2.33
C ASP A 66 -15.22 -3.44 -1.00
N CYS A 67 -16.09 -3.39 0.01
CA CYS A 67 -15.95 -4.29 1.16
C CYS A 67 -16.48 -5.67 0.73
N VAL A 68 -15.64 -6.70 0.86
CA VAL A 68 -16.01 -8.06 0.41
C VAL A 68 -17.30 -8.56 1.10
N ASN A 69 -17.58 -8.11 2.33
CA ASN A 69 -18.86 -8.32 2.99
C ASN A 69 -19.03 -7.36 4.19
N ASP A 70 -19.93 -6.39 4.10
CA ASP A 70 -20.26 -5.45 5.19
C ASP A 70 -20.70 -6.15 6.48
N GLY A 71 -21.49 -7.22 6.36
CA GLY A 71 -21.99 -7.98 7.52
C GLY A 71 -20.88 -8.73 8.26
N GLU A 72 -19.84 -9.21 7.54
CA GLU A 72 -18.66 -9.82 8.18
C GLU A 72 -17.86 -8.78 8.97
N LEU A 73 -17.68 -7.57 8.42
CA LEU A 73 -17.01 -6.47 9.11
C LEU A 73 -17.79 -6.01 10.34
N GLU A 74 -19.11 -5.87 10.24
CA GLU A 74 -19.98 -5.51 11.35
C GLU A 74 -19.89 -6.52 12.50
N LEU A 75 -19.99 -7.82 12.18
CA LEU A 75 -19.87 -8.90 13.16
C LEU A 75 -18.49 -8.96 13.80
N LEU A 76 -17.43 -8.67 13.04
CA LEU A 76 -16.07 -8.61 13.57
C LEU A 76 -15.94 -7.49 14.60
N LEU A 77 -16.38 -6.28 14.27
CA LEU A 77 -16.28 -5.12 15.16
C LEU A 77 -17.13 -5.28 16.44
N LYS A 78 -18.23 -6.04 16.38
CA LYS A 78 -19.03 -6.41 17.57
C LYS A 78 -18.30 -7.38 18.49
N LYS A 79 -17.47 -8.27 17.93
CA LYS A 79 -16.75 -9.32 18.69
C LYS A 79 -15.39 -8.88 19.19
N LYS A 80 -14.71 -8.00 18.47
CA LYS A 80 -13.32 -7.64 18.71
C LYS A 80 -13.15 -6.13 18.75
N SER A 81 -12.82 -5.61 19.93
CA SER A 81 -12.62 -4.18 20.14
C SER A 81 -11.43 -3.61 19.35
N ALA A 82 -10.34 -4.38 19.22
CA ALA A 82 -9.13 -4.00 18.49
C ALA A 82 -8.77 -5.07 17.43
N PRO A 83 -9.41 -5.04 16.24
CA PRO A 83 -9.06 -5.95 15.15
C PRO A 83 -7.64 -5.67 14.63
N ILE A 84 -6.97 -6.72 14.17
CA ILE A 84 -5.66 -6.69 13.54
C ILE A 84 -5.87 -6.51 12.04
N CYS A 85 -5.35 -5.40 11.53
CA CYS A 85 -5.39 -5.05 10.12
C CYS A 85 -3.99 -5.22 9.51
N TYR A 86 -3.87 -6.02 8.46
CA TYR A 86 -2.68 -6.03 7.62
C TYR A 86 -2.87 -5.19 6.39
N VAL A 87 -1.86 -4.39 6.06
CA VAL A 87 -1.81 -3.56 4.87
C VAL A 87 -0.79 -4.15 3.93
N TRP A 88 -1.24 -4.60 2.76
CA TRP A 88 -0.33 -5.10 1.73
C TRP A 88 0.38 -3.91 1.06
N PHE A 89 1.71 -4.01 0.98
CA PHE A 89 2.53 -3.04 0.27
C PHE A 89 3.68 -3.70 -0.48
N ASP A 90 3.71 -3.50 -1.80
CA ASP A 90 4.79 -3.91 -2.69
C ASP A 90 5.81 -2.76 -2.80
N PRO A 91 7.03 -2.90 -2.23
CA PRO A 91 8.01 -1.82 -2.29
C PRO A 91 8.47 -1.55 -3.72
N SER A 92 8.61 -0.26 -4.06
CA SER A 92 8.90 0.20 -5.42
C SER A 92 9.76 1.46 -5.40
N PRO A 93 10.77 1.58 -6.27
CA PRO A 93 11.56 2.81 -6.37
C PRO A 93 10.75 3.96 -6.97
N TRP A 94 9.64 3.66 -7.66
CA TRP A 94 8.74 4.65 -8.26
C TRP A 94 7.38 4.60 -7.58
N MET A 95 7.35 5.02 -6.32
CA MET A 95 6.13 4.98 -5.51
C MET A 95 5.05 5.90 -6.07
N HIS A 96 3.92 5.33 -6.46
CA HIS A 96 2.78 6.09 -6.96
C HIS A 96 2.11 6.88 -5.84
N ILE A 97 1.46 8.00 -6.18
CA ILE A 97 0.74 8.83 -5.20
C ILE A 97 -0.37 8.07 -4.46
N SER A 98 -0.97 7.04 -5.08
CA SER A 98 -1.94 6.17 -4.42
C SER A 98 -1.30 5.30 -3.33
N GLU A 99 -0.10 4.80 -3.57
CA GLU A 99 0.67 3.99 -2.62
C GLU A 99 1.22 4.83 -1.47
N GLY A 100 1.49 6.11 -1.69
CA GLY A 100 1.89 7.06 -0.66
C GLY A 100 0.72 7.71 0.06
N ILE A 101 0.01 8.61 -0.62
CA ILE A 101 -0.99 9.51 -0.02
C ILE A 101 -2.29 8.77 0.33
N ILE A 102 -2.89 8.03 -0.62
CA ILE A 102 -4.14 7.30 -0.34
C ILE A 102 -3.89 6.25 0.74
N LYS A 103 -2.78 5.50 0.64
CA LYS A 103 -2.39 4.53 1.67
C LYS A 103 -2.24 5.18 3.05
N THR A 104 -1.63 6.36 3.12
CA THR A 104 -1.51 7.16 4.36
C THR A 104 -2.89 7.48 4.94
N LEU A 105 -3.82 7.97 4.12
CA LEU A 105 -5.20 8.25 4.53
C LEU A 105 -5.90 6.98 5.07
N CYS A 106 -5.78 5.85 4.37
CA CYS A 106 -6.38 4.58 4.78
C CYS A 106 -5.80 4.07 6.11
N VAL A 107 -4.46 4.04 6.23
CA VAL A 107 -3.77 3.61 7.46
C VAL A 107 -4.18 4.48 8.64
N ASN A 108 -4.16 5.81 8.48
CA ASN A 108 -4.55 6.74 9.53
C ASN A 108 -6.02 6.55 9.96
N LYS A 109 -6.93 6.29 9.01
CA LYS A 109 -8.33 5.95 9.32
C LYS A 109 -8.45 4.63 10.11
N MET A 110 -7.68 3.59 9.74
CA MET A 110 -7.68 2.31 10.47
C MET A 110 -7.16 2.48 11.91
N VAL A 111 -6.05 3.18 12.07
CA VAL A 111 -5.47 3.50 13.40
C VAL A 111 -6.48 4.28 14.25
N LYS A 112 -7.09 5.34 13.69
CA LYS A 112 -8.14 6.13 14.38
C LYS A 112 -9.37 5.29 14.75
N SER A 113 -9.67 4.24 13.98
CA SER A 113 -10.77 3.32 14.27
C SER A 113 -10.43 2.26 15.33
N GLY A 114 -9.27 2.38 15.99
CA GLY A 114 -8.82 1.45 17.04
C GLY A 114 -8.28 0.12 16.53
N CYS A 115 -7.91 0.03 15.24
CA CYS A 115 -7.29 -1.17 14.69
C CYS A 115 -5.82 -1.26 15.09
N LYS A 116 -5.33 -2.48 15.36
CA LYS A 116 -3.89 -2.77 15.41
C LYS A 116 -3.40 -2.95 13.98
N VAL A 117 -2.69 -1.96 13.45
CA VAL A 117 -2.28 -1.94 12.05
C VAL A 117 -0.87 -2.48 11.90
N LYS A 118 -0.68 -3.41 10.97
CA LYS A 118 0.64 -3.83 10.49
C LYS A 118 0.75 -3.59 8.98
N ILE A 119 1.88 -3.07 8.52
CA ILE A 119 2.18 -2.98 7.09
C ILE A 119 3.11 -4.13 6.74
N LEU A 120 2.64 -5.01 5.86
CA LEU A 120 3.41 -6.12 5.33
C LEU A 120 4.15 -5.65 4.08
N MET A 121 5.45 -5.42 4.25
CA MET A 121 6.39 -5.12 3.17
C MET A 121 6.67 -6.42 2.41
N THR A 122 6.09 -6.57 1.21
CA THR A 122 6.17 -7.80 0.42
C THR A 122 7.46 -7.89 -0.41
N ASP A 123 8.59 -7.58 0.22
CA ASP A 123 9.94 -7.60 -0.35
C ASP A 123 10.28 -8.92 -1.07
N TRP A 124 9.80 -10.04 -0.52
CA TRP A 124 9.99 -11.36 -1.11
C TRP A 124 9.30 -11.53 -2.48
N PHE A 125 8.15 -10.88 -2.69
CA PHE A 125 7.48 -10.83 -3.99
C PHE A 125 8.07 -9.75 -4.88
N ALA A 126 8.26 -8.55 -4.33
CA ALA A 126 8.73 -7.41 -5.11
C ALA A 126 10.14 -7.65 -5.70
N ARG A 127 10.99 -8.47 -5.07
CA ARG A 127 12.27 -8.88 -5.65
C ARG A 127 12.13 -9.60 -7.00
N MET A 128 10.98 -10.19 -7.31
CA MET A 128 10.72 -10.83 -8.61
C MET A 128 10.65 -9.82 -9.76
N ASN A 129 10.60 -8.51 -9.47
CA ASN A 129 10.68 -7.47 -10.49
C ASN A 129 12.05 -7.52 -11.20
N TYR A 130 12.02 -7.85 -12.49
CA TYR A 130 13.22 -7.98 -13.32
C TYR A 130 14.04 -6.69 -13.40
N ASN A 131 13.40 -5.51 -13.27
CA ASN A 131 14.10 -4.21 -13.29
C ASN A 131 14.97 -3.99 -12.04
N ILE A 132 14.73 -4.75 -10.97
CA ILE A 132 15.46 -4.64 -9.69
C ILE A 132 16.46 -5.79 -9.52
N GLY A 133 16.44 -6.77 -10.43
CA GLY A 133 17.45 -7.82 -10.56
C GLY A 133 17.44 -8.87 -9.46
N GLY A 134 16.30 -9.11 -8.78
CA GLY A 134 16.18 -10.25 -7.86
C GLY A 134 16.76 -10.05 -6.46
N ASN A 135 17.38 -8.90 -6.16
CA ASN A 135 18.16 -8.72 -4.94
C ASN A 135 17.28 -8.27 -3.75
N LEU A 136 17.15 -9.15 -2.75
CA LEU A 136 16.33 -8.89 -1.56
C LEU A 136 16.83 -7.68 -0.74
N ASN A 137 18.15 -7.54 -0.55
CA ASN A 137 18.71 -6.41 0.20
C ASN A 137 18.41 -5.08 -0.50
N LYS A 138 18.50 -5.04 -1.84
CA LYS A 138 18.12 -3.84 -2.61
C LYS A 138 16.63 -3.54 -2.46
N MET A 139 15.78 -4.56 -2.47
CA MET A 139 14.35 -4.41 -2.24
C MET A 139 14.03 -3.88 -0.84
N GLN A 140 14.75 -4.33 0.18
CA GLN A 140 14.62 -3.80 1.54
C GLN A 140 15.08 -2.35 1.63
N THR A 141 16.16 -1.97 0.95
CA THR A 141 16.56 -0.55 0.81
C THR A 141 15.46 0.30 0.18
N ILE A 142 14.82 -0.20 -0.89
CA ILE A 142 13.66 0.46 -1.52
C ILE A 142 12.49 0.58 -0.54
N GLY A 143 12.19 -0.46 0.25
CA GLY A 143 11.13 -0.39 1.26
C GLY A 143 11.43 0.65 2.35
N LEU A 144 12.69 0.77 2.80
CA LEU A 144 13.10 1.84 3.73
C LEU A 144 12.92 3.23 3.11
N TYR A 145 13.22 3.39 1.83
CA TYR A 145 12.94 4.61 1.08
C TYR A 145 11.43 4.95 1.05
N ASN A 146 10.57 3.97 0.79
CA ASN A 146 9.12 4.16 0.80
C ASN A 146 8.60 4.52 2.21
N ILE A 147 9.19 3.97 3.27
CA ILE A 147 8.82 4.31 4.65
C ILE A 147 9.11 5.79 4.96
N GLU A 148 10.23 6.34 4.49
CA GLU A 148 10.53 7.77 4.65
C GLU A 148 9.51 8.67 3.90
N MET A 149 8.97 8.22 2.75
CA MET A 149 7.88 8.92 2.08
C MET A 149 6.60 8.95 2.92
N TRP A 150 6.23 7.83 3.55
CA TRP A 150 5.05 7.77 4.43
C TRP A 150 5.22 8.59 5.71
N LYS A 151 6.43 8.60 6.27
CA LYS A 151 6.78 9.46 7.41
C LYS A 151 6.54 10.92 7.05
N ALA A 152 7.03 11.36 5.89
CA ALA A 152 6.83 12.73 5.41
C ALA A 152 5.36 13.04 5.05
N ALA A 153 4.61 12.05 4.56
CA ALA A 153 3.18 12.17 4.30
C ALA A 153 2.32 12.19 5.58
N GLY A 154 2.90 12.02 6.77
CA GLY A 154 2.16 12.04 8.03
C GLY A 154 1.36 10.76 8.30
N MET A 155 1.84 9.61 7.80
CA MET A 155 1.34 8.31 8.26
C MET A 155 1.69 8.12 9.74
N ALA A 156 0.74 7.61 10.52
CA ALA A 156 0.88 7.34 11.95
C ALA A 156 1.78 6.11 12.23
N LEU A 157 3.02 6.16 11.73
CA LEU A 157 3.99 5.06 11.79
C LEU A 157 4.35 4.69 13.24
N ASP A 158 4.20 5.59 14.20
CA ASP A 158 4.36 5.35 15.63
C ASP A 158 3.33 4.35 16.20
N LYS A 159 2.21 4.16 15.50
CA LYS A 159 1.11 3.25 15.87
C LYS A 159 0.98 2.04 14.95
N VAL A 160 1.97 1.84 14.07
CA VAL A 160 1.95 0.80 13.04
C VAL A 160 3.18 -0.10 13.22
N GLU A 161 2.98 -1.41 13.09
CA GLU A 161 4.07 -2.38 13.03
C GLU A 161 4.49 -2.62 11.58
N LEU A 162 5.78 -2.47 11.28
CA LEU A 162 6.34 -2.81 9.97
C LEU A 162 6.82 -4.26 9.97
N VAL A 163 6.35 -5.06 9.02
CA VAL A 163 6.65 -6.49 8.92
C VAL A 163 7.20 -6.79 7.54
N TRP A 164 8.38 -7.42 7.47
CA TRP A 164 8.95 -7.88 6.20
C TRP A 164 8.48 -9.29 5.89
N LEU A 165 7.92 -9.49 4.70
CA LEU A 165 7.39 -10.80 4.29
C LEU A 165 8.50 -11.85 4.22
N SER A 166 9.69 -11.48 3.75
CA SER A 166 10.83 -12.40 3.70
C SER A 166 11.20 -12.93 5.09
N ASP A 167 11.19 -12.09 6.12
CA ASP A 167 11.46 -12.47 7.50
C ASP A 167 10.37 -13.40 8.06
N GLU A 168 9.10 -13.10 7.78
CA GLU A 168 7.96 -13.94 8.17
C GLU A 168 8.04 -15.34 7.55
N ILE A 169 8.29 -15.41 6.24
CA ILE A 169 8.44 -16.69 5.52
C ILE A 169 9.63 -17.48 6.06
N ASN A 170 10.76 -16.83 6.33
CA ASN A 170 11.95 -17.52 6.84
C ASN A 170 11.75 -18.04 8.27
N ARG A 171 11.04 -17.29 9.11
CA ARG A 171 10.78 -17.69 10.51
C ARG A 171 9.79 -18.85 10.62
N HIS A 172 8.83 -18.93 9.69
CA HIS A 172 7.75 -19.91 9.69
C HIS A 172 7.69 -20.71 8.38
N ALA A 173 8.85 -21.09 7.86
CA ALA A 173 8.98 -21.75 6.56
C ALA A 173 8.24 -23.10 6.53
N ASP A 174 8.24 -23.80 7.66
CA ASP A 174 7.54 -25.07 7.89
C ASP A 174 6.02 -24.92 7.89
N GLU A 175 5.48 -23.73 8.12
CA GLU A 175 4.04 -23.44 8.01
C GLU A 175 3.68 -22.88 6.62
N TYR A 176 4.48 -21.94 6.10
CA TYR A 176 4.19 -21.21 4.87
C TYR A 176 4.25 -22.10 3.62
N TRP A 177 5.35 -22.85 3.44
CA TRP A 177 5.55 -23.62 2.21
C TRP A 177 4.54 -24.77 2.04
N PRO A 178 4.21 -25.55 3.09
CA PRO A 178 3.15 -26.55 2.96
C PRO A 178 1.78 -25.94 2.64
N LEU A 179 1.45 -24.78 3.22
CA LEU A 179 0.21 -24.07 2.90
C LEU A 179 0.20 -23.62 1.43
N ALA A 180 1.29 -23.04 0.92
CA ALA A 180 1.41 -22.66 -0.48
C ALA A 180 1.23 -23.85 -1.42
N MET A 181 1.88 -24.98 -1.12
CA MET A 181 1.75 -26.20 -1.91
C MET A 181 0.34 -26.79 -1.85
N ASP A 182 -0.33 -26.75 -0.69
CA ASP A 182 -1.70 -27.24 -0.56
C ASP A 182 -2.69 -26.34 -1.32
N VAL A 183 -2.51 -25.01 -1.28
CA VAL A 183 -3.28 -24.08 -2.12
C VAL A 183 -3.09 -24.43 -3.60
N SER A 184 -1.86 -24.66 -4.06
CA SER A 184 -1.59 -25.07 -5.46
C SER A 184 -2.26 -26.40 -5.79
N ARG A 185 -2.19 -27.42 -4.92
CA ARG A 185 -2.87 -28.72 -5.13
C ARG A 185 -4.38 -28.58 -5.26
N ASN A 186 -4.96 -27.59 -4.58
CA ASN A 186 -6.40 -27.31 -4.60
C ASN A 186 -6.79 -26.27 -5.66
N THR A 187 -5.88 -25.81 -6.52
CA THR A 187 -6.20 -24.76 -7.51
C THR A 187 -5.86 -25.23 -8.92
N THR A 188 -6.82 -25.15 -9.84
CA THR A 188 -6.57 -25.52 -11.24
C THR A 188 -5.76 -24.43 -11.94
N VAL A 189 -4.94 -24.80 -12.92
CA VAL A 189 -4.20 -23.84 -13.77
C VAL A 189 -5.14 -22.83 -14.43
N ARG A 190 -6.35 -23.26 -14.84
CA ARG A 190 -7.38 -22.36 -15.37
C ARG A 190 -7.80 -21.29 -14.36
N ARG A 191 -7.90 -21.62 -13.06
CA ARG A 191 -8.22 -20.63 -12.00
C ARG A 191 -7.05 -19.69 -11.76
N ILE A 192 -5.82 -20.18 -11.83
CA ILE A 192 -4.59 -19.38 -11.70
C ILE A 192 -4.50 -18.36 -12.84
N LYS A 193 -4.73 -18.76 -14.10
CA LYS A 193 -4.75 -17.84 -15.25
C LYS A 193 -5.77 -16.70 -15.08
N ARG A 194 -6.94 -16.98 -14.50
CA ARG A 194 -7.94 -15.95 -14.20
C ARG A 194 -7.45 -14.91 -13.18
N CYS A 195 -6.57 -15.29 -12.24
CA CYS A 195 -6.01 -14.33 -11.28
C CYS A 195 -5.17 -13.23 -11.95
N TYR A 196 -4.65 -13.48 -13.15
CA TYR A 196 -3.91 -12.51 -13.95
C TYR A 196 -4.80 -11.64 -14.85
N GLY A 197 -6.13 -11.82 -14.81
CA GLY A 197 -7.06 -11.15 -15.71
C GLY A 197 -6.97 -11.62 -17.17
N SER A 198 -6.03 -12.52 -17.49
CA SER A 198 -5.90 -13.08 -18.83
C SER A 198 -7.09 -13.97 -19.17
N ARG A 199 -7.70 -13.66 -20.30
CA ARG A 199 -8.75 -14.48 -20.93
C ARG A 199 -8.23 -15.25 -22.13
N ASP A 200 -6.96 -15.05 -22.50
CA ASP A 200 -6.35 -15.73 -23.63
C ASP A 200 -5.94 -17.16 -23.23
N PRO A 201 -6.56 -18.20 -23.81
CA PRO A 201 -6.16 -19.57 -23.53
C PRO A 201 -4.72 -19.87 -24.00
N PHE A 202 -4.19 -19.13 -24.98
CA PHE A 202 -2.90 -19.37 -25.63
C PHE A 202 -1.74 -18.56 -25.04
N GLU A 203 -1.98 -17.65 -24.09
CA GLU A 203 -0.91 -16.92 -23.43
C GLU A 203 0.04 -17.89 -22.71
N GLU A 204 1.33 -17.74 -23.01
CA GLU A 204 2.41 -18.49 -22.38
C GLU A 204 2.63 -17.99 -20.95
N PHE A 205 2.50 -18.90 -19.99
CA PHE A 205 2.76 -18.63 -18.59
C PHE A 205 4.06 -19.31 -18.19
N THR A 206 4.95 -18.58 -17.52
CA THR A 206 6.10 -19.23 -16.90
C THR A 206 5.65 -20.08 -15.71
N ALA A 207 6.50 -20.99 -15.26
CA ALA A 207 6.25 -21.71 -14.01
C ALA A 207 6.10 -20.73 -12.84
N ALA A 208 6.88 -19.65 -12.81
CA ALA A 208 6.78 -18.61 -11.78
C ALA A 208 5.39 -17.94 -11.79
N ASP A 209 4.87 -17.60 -12.97
CA ASP A 209 3.53 -17.01 -13.10
C ASP A 209 2.45 -17.99 -12.61
N THR A 210 2.67 -19.29 -12.77
CA THR A 210 1.74 -20.30 -12.28
C THR A 210 1.73 -20.38 -10.75
N PHE A 211 2.90 -20.27 -10.11
CA PHE A 211 2.99 -20.37 -8.64
C PHE A 211 2.58 -19.08 -7.92
N TYR A 212 2.81 -17.92 -8.51
CA TYR A 212 2.68 -16.64 -7.83
C TYR A 212 1.31 -16.39 -7.18
N PRO A 213 0.14 -16.66 -7.82
CA PRO A 213 -1.15 -16.51 -7.15
C PRO A 213 -1.34 -17.45 -5.95
N SER A 214 -0.75 -18.64 -6.00
CA SER A 214 -0.78 -19.58 -4.86
C SER A 214 0.04 -19.04 -3.68
N LEU A 215 1.17 -18.39 -3.97
CA LEU A 215 2.02 -17.76 -2.94
C LEU A 215 1.35 -16.53 -2.32
N GLN A 216 0.69 -15.69 -3.13
CA GLN A 216 -0.09 -14.56 -2.61
C GLN A 216 -1.25 -15.04 -1.74
N CYS A 217 -2.00 -16.04 -2.20
CA CYS A 217 -3.08 -16.66 -1.44
C CYS A 217 -2.56 -17.25 -0.12
N ALA A 218 -1.44 -17.98 -0.16
CA ALA A 218 -0.79 -18.50 1.03
C ALA A 218 -0.38 -17.38 2.00
N THR A 219 0.15 -16.27 1.50
CA THR A 219 0.49 -15.10 2.33
C THR A 219 -0.74 -14.52 3.04
N ILE A 220 -1.85 -14.36 2.31
CA ILE A 220 -3.14 -13.87 2.86
C ILE A 220 -3.66 -14.79 3.97
N LEU A 221 -3.52 -16.11 3.78
CA LEU A 221 -4.02 -17.14 4.70
C LEU A 221 -3.06 -17.42 5.87
N PHE A 222 -1.76 -17.27 5.64
CA PHE A 222 -0.70 -17.52 6.60
C PHE A 222 -0.75 -16.48 7.72
N GLN A 223 -0.94 -15.21 7.36
CA GLN A 223 -1.08 -14.14 8.32
C GLN A 223 -2.46 -14.26 9.00
N LYS A 224 -2.47 -14.55 10.30
CA LYS A 224 -3.69 -14.71 11.12
C LYS A 224 -4.29 -13.35 11.46
N VAL A 225 -4.85 -12.68 10.46
CA VAL A 225 -5.36 -11.30 10.55
C VAL A 225 -6.87 -11.28 10.50
N ASP A 226 -7.47 -10.21 11.03
CA ASP A 226 -8.92 -10.03 10.99
C ASP A 226 -9.35 -9.29 9.72
N ILE A 227 -8.55 -8.29 9.29
CA ILE A 227 -8.84 -7.44 8.13
C ILE A 227 -7.58 -7.29 7.28
N TRP A 228 -7.74 -7.39 5.96
CA TRP A 228 -6.73 -7.01 4.98
C TRP A 228 -7.10 -5.69 4.31
N LEU A 229 -6.16 -4.75 4.23
CA LEU A 229 -6.19 -3.63 3.30
C LEU A 229 -5.39 -4.00 2.06
N LEU A 230 -6.11 -4.25 0.96
CA LEU A 230 -5.53 -4.69 -0.30
C LEU A 230 -5.69 -3.62 -1.39
N GLY A 231 -4.81 -3.65 -2.38
CA GLY A 231 -5.09 -3.00 -3.67
C GLY A 231 -5.93 -3.92 -4.57
N MET A 232 -6.49 -3.39 -5.66
CA MET A 232 -7.24 -4.23 -6.60
C MET A 232 -6.36 -5.29 -7.27
N ALA A 233 -5.04 -5.07 -7.38
CA ALA A 233 -4.10 -6.07 -7.89
C ALA A 233 -4.08 -7.35 -7.05
N GLN A 234 -4.44 -7.27 -5.76
CA GLN A 234 -4.49 -8.42 -4.85
C GLN A 234 -5.93 -8.96 -4.66
N HIS A 235 -6.92 -8.38 -5.34
CA HIS A 235 -8.33 -8.78 -5.20
C HIS A 235 -8.56 -10.25 -5.58
N GLU A 236 -8.01 -10.69 -6.71
CA GLU A 236 -8.14 -12.09 -7.17
C GLU A 236 -7.48 -13.09 -6.21
N ALA A 237 -6.32 -12.74 -5.63
CA ALA A 237 -5.66 -13.56 -4.63
C ALA A 237 -6.52 -13.69 -3.36
N ASN A 238 -7.21 -12.63 -2.95
CA ASN A 238 -8.15 -12.67 -1.83
C ASN A 238 -9.40 -13.51 -2.12
N LEU A 239 -9.96 -13.41 -3.33
CA LEU A 239 -11.06 -14.29 -3.75
C LEU A 239 -10.64 -15.75 -3.72
N LEU A 240 -9.45 -16.06 -4.25
CA LEU A 240 -8.88 -17.40 -4.20
C LEU A 240 -8.69 -17.89 -2.75
N ALA A 241 -8.22 -17.05 -1.84
CA ALA A 241 -8.08 -17.38 -0.42
C ALA A 241 -9.42 -17.74 0.24
N ARG A 242 -10.50 -17.00 -0.08
CA ARG A 242 -11.86 -17.29 0.42
C ARG A 242 -12.44 -18.56 -0.18
N GLU A 243 -12.26 -18.78 -1.48
CA GLU A 243 -12.65 -20.03 -2.18
C GLU A 243 -11.96 -21.24 -1.54
N TYR A 244 -10.64 -21.14 -1.31
CA TYR A 244 -9.85 -22.16 -0.64
C TYR A 244 -10.40 -22.44 0.76
N CYS A 245 -10.63 -21.40 1.58
CA CYS A 245 -11.19 -21.57 2.93
C CYS A 245 -12.53 -22.31 2.92
N LYS A 246 -13.42 -22.01 1.97
CA LYS A 246 -14.70 -22.70 1.82
C LYS A 246 -14.50 -24.18 1.48
N ARG A 247 -13.56 -24.49 0.59
CA ARG A 247 -13.30 -25.86 0.12
C ARG A 247 -12.74 -26.75 1.23
N VAL A 248 -11.74 -26.26 1.96
CA VAL A 248 -11.08 -27.02 3.03
C VAL A 248 -11.77 -26.84 4.40
N LYS A 249 -12.92 -26.16 4.43
CA LYS A 249 -13.71 -25.85 5.64
C LYS A 249 -12.87 -25.13 6.72
N ARG A 250 -11.95 -24.26 6.30
CA ARG A 250 -11.16 -23.39 7.19
C ARG A 250 -12.03 -22.23 7.68
N GLY A 251 -12.10 -22.04 8.99
CA GLY A 251 -12.95 -21.01 9.61
C GLY A 251 -12.45 -19.58 9.44
N ASN A 252 -11.13 -19.37 9.34
CA ASN A 252 -10.53 -18.05 9.24
C ASN A 252 -10.57 -17.50 7.80
N LYS A 253 -11.75 -17.09 7.34
CA LYS A 253 -11.90 -16.44 6.03
C LYS A 253 -11.40 -14.99 6.12
N PRO A 254 -10.51 -14.55 5.20
CA PRO A 254 -10.02 -13.17 5.24
C PRO A 254 -11.16 -12.21 4.91
N ILE A 255 -11.33 -11.19 5.75
CA ILE A 255 -12.10 -9.99 5.41
C ILE A 255 -11.12 -9.04 4.73
N ALA A 256 -11.46 -8.56 3.54
CA ALA A 256 -10.64 -7.59 2.84
C ALA A 256 -11.43 -6.32 2.55
N VAL A 257 -10.77 -5.20 2.75
CA VAL A 257 -11.17 -3.87 2.31
C VAL A 257 -10.20 -3.48 1.21
N SER A 258 -10.71 -3.28 0.00
CA SER A 258 -9.87 -2.86 -1.13
C SER A 258 -9.92 -1.35 -1.29
N HIS A 259 -8.77 -0.69 -1.27
CA HIS A 259 -8.73 0.72 -1.64
C HIS A 259 -8.82 0.85 -3.17
N LYS A 260 -9.40 1.96 -3.64
CA LYS A 260 -9.52 2.24 -5.07
C LYS A 260 -8.14 2.36 -5.72
N ILE A 261 -8.01 1.84 -6.94
CA ILE A 261 -6.91 2.17 -7.85
C ILE A 261 -7.29 3.44 -8.59
N LEU A 262 -6.44 4.47 -8.49
CA LEU A 262 -6.62 5.68 -9.29
C LEU A 262 -6.44 5.35 -10.77
N PRO A 263 -7.29 5.90 -11.65
CA PRO A 263 -7.10 5.75 -13.09
C PRO A 263 -5.77 6.37 -13.53
N ASN A 264 -5.25 5.86 -14.66
CA ASN A 264 -4.18 6.53 -15.38
C ASN A 264 -4.63 7.94 -15.78
N LEU A 265 -3.69 8.88 -15.80
CA LEU A 265 -4.00 10.25 -16.19
C LEU A 265 -4.34 10.36 -17.69
N LEU A 266 -3.86 9.45 -18.54
CA LEU A 266 -4.11 9.45 -19.99
C LEU A 266 -5.22 8.46 -20.36
N LEU A 267 -5.99 8.78 -21.41
CA LEU A 267 -7.14 7.97 -21.86
C LEU A 267 -6.71 6.62 -22.45
N TYR A 268 -5.63 6.59 -23.24
CA TYR A 268 -5.14 5.40 -23.94
C TYR A 268 -3.73 5.03 -23.47
N PRO A 269 -3.58 4.52 -22.23
CA PRO A 269 -2.27 4.22 -21.66
C PRO A 269 -1.55 3.07 -22.38
N GLU A 270 -2.26 2.19 -23.08
CA GLU A 270 -1.69 1.04 -23.80
C GLU A 270 -1.10 1.42 -25.16
N GLU A 271 -1.58 2.50 -25.76
CA GLU A 271 -1.00 3.07 -27.00
C GLU A 271 0.23 3.94 -26.70
N GLU A 272 0.40 4.30 -25.43
CA GLU A 272 1.55 5.03 -24.92
C GLU A 272 2.67 4.06 -24.49
N HIS A 273 3.92 4.53 -24.55
CA HIS A 273 5.02 3.71 -24.05
C HIS A 273 4.79 3.44 -22.55
N ARG A 274 4.95 2.18 -22.10
CA ARG A 274 4.81 1.79 -20.67
C ARG A 274 5.64 2.63 -19.69
N ARG A 275 6.62 3.41 -20.18
CA ARG A 275 7.46 4.35 -19.42
C ARG A 275 7.03 5.81 -19.55
N ASN A 276 5.89 6.12 -20.15
CA ASN A 276 5.43 7.49 -20.32
C ASN A 276 5.25 8.11 -18.91
N PRO A 277 6.05 9.12 -18.54
CA PRO A 277 6.01 9.69 -17.19
C PRO A 277 4.68 10.38 -16.90
N PHE A 278 3.87 10.68 -17.92
CA PHE A 278 2.56 11.31 -17.81
C PHE A 278 1.44 10.34 -17.42
N LEU A 279 1.71 9.04 -17.30
CA LEU A 279 0.69 8.05 -16.91
C LEU A 279 0.22 8.22 -15.46
N ALA A 280 1.11 8.63 -14.57
CA ALA A 280 0.84 8.73 -13.14
C ALA A 280 1.70 9.79 -12.43
N ILE A 281 1.23 10.20 -11.26
CA ILE A 281 1.99 11.06 -10.33
C ILE A 281 2.73 10.18 -9.34
N TYR A 282 4.00 10.48 -9.14
CA TYR A 282 4.87 9.82 -8.17
C TYR A 282 5.09 10.72 -6.96
N MET A 283 5.38 10.10 -5.81
CA MET A 283 5.57 10.80 -4.52
C MET A 283 6.69 11.85 -4.54
N GLU A 284 7.67 11.68 -5.41
CA GLU A 284 8.86 12.51 -5.55
C GLU A 284 8.78 13.52 -6.71
N ASP A 285 7.71 13.51 -7.52
CA ASP A 285 7.58 14.43 -8.65
C ASP A 285 7.72 15.88 -8.14
N ASN A 286 8.54 16.68 -8.83
CA ASN A 286 8.66 18.10 -8.49
C ASN A 286 7.39 18.87 -8.91
N GLU A 287 7.33 20.14 -8.52
CA GLU A 287 6.15 20.97 -8.75
C GLU A 287 5.79 21.13 -10.24
N ILE A 288 6.81 21.24 -11.09
CA ILE A 288 6.67 21.41 -12.53
C ILE A 288 6.14 20.12 -13.15
N ASP A 289 6.66 18.98 -12.74
CA ASP A 289 6.25 17.67 -13.27
C ASP A 289 4.80 17.36 -12.92
N VAL A 290 4.38 17.55 -11.67
CA VAL A 290 2.97 17.39 -11.27
C VAL A 290 2.07 18.29 -12.12
N SER A 291 2.44 19.56 -12.26
CA SER A 291 1.65 20.53 -13.03
C SER A 291 1.55 20.12 -14.51
N ARG A 292 2.66 19.72 -15.12
CA ARG A 292 2.71 19.22 -16.50
C ARG A 292 1.84 17.97 -16.67
N LYS A 293 1.92 17.00 -15.76
CA LYS A 293 1.13 15.77 -15.82
C LYS A 293 -0.37 16.03 -15.75
N ILE A 294 -0.81 16.89 -14.82
CA ILE A 294 -2.22 17.25 -14.69
C ILE A 294 -2.71 18.07 -15.90
N ILE A 295 -1.88 18.96 -16.46
CA ILE A 295 -2.24 19.71 -17.68
C ILE A 295 -2.56 18.75 -18.83
N HIS A 296 -1.78 17.67 -18.99
CA HIS A 296 -1.96 16.68 -20.06
C HIS A 296 -2.98 15.58 -19.73
N ALA A 297 -3.46 15.48 -18.49
CA ALA A 297 -4.41 14.47 -18.09
C ALA A 297 -5.72 14.55 -18.90
N PHE A 298 -6.31 13.40 -19.21
CA PHE A 298 -7.63 13.32 -19.80
C PHE A 298 -8.65 14.01 -18.90
N CYS A 299 -9.35 15.00 -19.44
CA CYS A 299 -10.32 15.81 -18.69
C CYS A 299 -11.30 16.51 -19.64
N PRO A 300 -12.11 15.74 -20.38
CA PRO A 300 -13.08 16.29 -21.31
C PRO A 300 -14.12 17.17 -20.60
N PRO A 301 -14.54 18.28 -21.20
CA PRO A 301 -15.54 19.18 -20.61
C PRO A 301 -16.86 18.43 -20.38
N LYS A 302 -17.49 18.66 -19.23
CA LYS A 302 -18.82 18.14 -18.86
C LYS A 302 -18.95 16.62 -18.76
N LEU A 303 -17.86 15.86 -18.91
CA LEU A 303 -17.86 14.41 -18.76
C LEU A 303 -17.19 13.98 -17.44
N VAL A 304 -17.97 13.30 -16.61
CA VAL A 304 -17.56 12.84 -15.27
C VAL A 304 -17.00 11.42 -15.33
N GLU A 305 -17.68 10.54 -16.07
CA GLU A 305 -17.34 9.14 -16.15
C GLU A 305 -15.94 8.94 -16.76
N GLY A 306 -15.09 8.18 -16.07
CA GLY A 306 -13.72 7.90 -16.50
C GLY A 306 -12.78 9.10 -16.46
N ASN A 307 -13.16 10.22 -15.83
CA ASN A 307 -12.32 11.41 -15.74
C ASN A 307 -11.29 11.29 -14.59
N PRO A 308 -9.99 11.09 -14.88
CA PRO A 308 -8.99 10.89 -13.85
C PRO A 308 -8.81 12.10 -12.93
N CYS A 309 -9.01 13.32 -13.43
CA CYS A 309 -8.87 14.52 -12.60
C CYS A 309 -9.92 14.54 -11.48
N LEU A 310 -11.16 14.17 -11.80
CA LEU A 310 -12.24 14.09 -10.79
C LEU A 310 -11.99 12.98 -9.77
N GLU A 311 -11.44 11.83 -10.19
CA GLU A 311 -11.11 10.74 -9.27
C GLU A 311 -9.97 11.13 -8.30
N TYR A 312 -8.96 11.88 -8.77
CA TYR A 312 -7.91 12.42 -7.89
C TYR A 312 -8.48 13.41 -6.89
N ILE A 313 -9.43 14.26 -7.29
CA ILE A 313 -10.11 15.17 -6.35
C ILE A 313 -10.92 14.37 -5.31
N LYS A 314 -11.68 13.37 -5.76
CA LYS A 314 -12.51 12.49 -4.92
C LYS A 314 -11.72 11.73 -3.86
N TYR A 315 -10.60 11.11 -4.23
CA TYR A 315 -9.88 10.20 -3.32
C TYR A 315 -8.64 10.79 -2.66
N ILE A 316 -8.09 11.88 -3.20
CA ILE A 316 -6.93 12.54 -2.60
C ILE A 316 -7.35 13.87 -1.98
N VAL A 317 -7.80 14.81 -2.81
CA VAL A 317 -7.88 16.21 -2.38
C VAL A 317 -8.97 16.43 -1.33
N LEU A 318 -10.19 15.95 -1.59
CA LEU A 318 -11.30 16.06 -0.64
C LEU A 318 -11.02 15.30 0.67
N PRO A 319 -10.55 14.04 0.68
CA PRO A 319 -10.21 13.37 1.94
C PRO A 319 -9.05 14.00 2.70
N TRP A 320 -8.13 14.68 2.01
CA TRP A 320 -6.96 15.31 2.62
C TRP A 320 -7.28 16.67 3.25
N TYR A 321 -8.01 17.54 2.54
CA TYR A 321 -8.31 18.90 3.01
C TYR A 321 -9.74 19.10 3.52
N GLY A 322 -10.65 18.16 3.25
CA GLY A 322 -12.08 18.31 3.49
C GLY A 322 -12.80 19.24 2.50
N LYS A 323 -12.07 19.76 1.51
CA LYS A 323 -12.57 20.72 0.52
C LYS A 323 -11.68 20.76 -0.72
N PHE A 324 -12.22 21.27 -1.82
CA PHE A 324 -11.49 21.57 -3.04
C PHE A 324 -11.72 23.05 -3.44
N GLU A 325 -10.64 23.83 -3.51
CA GLU A 325 -10.69 25.26 -3.78
C GLU A 325 -10.25 25.56 -5.22
N VAL A 326 -11.13 26.19 -6.00
CA VAL A 326 -10.84 26.68 -7.35
C VAL A 326 -10.76 28.19 -7.31
N VAL A 327 -9.55 28.72 -7.51
CA VAL A 327 -9.27 30.17 -7.55
C VAL A 327 -9.22 30.61 -9.01
N ARG A 328 -10.10 31.53 -9.40
CA ARG A 328 -10.25 31.99 -10.79
C ARG A 328 -10.75 33.43 -10.84
N LYS A 329 -10.61 34.07 -12.00
CA LYS A 329 -10.99 35.46 -12.17
C LYS A 329 -12.50 35.64 -11.99
N LYS A 330 -12.93 36.86 -11.65
CA LYS A 330 -14.36 37.16 -11.47
C LYS A 330 -15.17 36.91 -12.73
N GLU A 331 -14.58 37.18 -13.89
CA GLU A 331 -15.20 36.98 -15.21
C GLU A 331 -15.43 35.49 -15.51
N ASP A 332 -14.62 34.61 -14.92
CA ASP A 332 -14.71 33.15 -15.08
C ASP A 332 -15.55 32.49 -13.97
N GLY A 333 -16.31 33.27 -13.20
CA GLY A 333 -17.19 32.79 -12.12
C GLY A 333 -16.62 32.91 -10.71
N GLY A 334 -15.43 33.51 -10.55
CA GLY A 334 -14.81 33.81 -9.25
C GLY A 334 -14.39 32.58 -8.44
N ASP A 335 -13.74 32.83 -7.30
CA ASP A 335 -13.28 31.79 -6.38
C ASP A 335 -14.47 30.97 -5.87
N LYS A 336 -14.33 29.64 -5.93
CA LYS A 336 -15.34 28.70 -5.45
C LYS A 336 -14.70 27.57 -4.65
N MET A 337 -15.36 27.18 -3.57
CA MET A 337 -14.97 26.09 -2.71
C MET A 337 -16.03 25.00 -2.80
N PHE A 338 -15.60 23.78 -3.09
CA PHE A 338 -16.43 22.58 -3.17
C PHE A 338 -16.19 21.73 -1.93
N LEU A 339 -17.27 21.36 -1.22
CA LEU A 339 -17.18 20.52 -0.03
C LEU A 339 -17.49 19.04 -0.33
N SER A 340 -18.08 18.77 -1.49
CA SER A 340 -18.43 17.42 -1.89
C SER A 340 -18.27 17.20 -3.40
N MET A 341 -18.24 15.92 -3.82
CA MET A 341 -18.18 15.58 -5.24
C MET A 341 -19.48 15.94 -5.96
N GLU A 342 -20.62 15.91 -5.29
CA GLU A 342 -21.93 16.25 -5.86
C GLU A 342 -21.98 17.72 -6.31
N GLU A 343 -21.48 18.64 -5.48
CA GLU A 343 -21.34 20.06 -5.81
C GLU A 343 -20.39 20.25 -6.99
N LEU A 344 -19.22 19.62 -6.95
CA LEU A 344 -18.20 19.71 -7.99
C LEU A 344 -18.70 19.19 -9.33
N THR A 345 -19.34 18.02 -9.33
CA THR A 345 -19.87 17.35 -10.52
C THR A 345 -21.00 18.17 -11.15
N THR A 346 -21.88 18.77 -10.34
CA THR A 346 -22.96 19.62 -10.86
C THR A 346 -22.43 20.83 -11.61
N ASP A 347 -21.42 21.50 -11.06
CA ASP A 347 -20.74 22.62 -11.72
C ASP A 347 -19.95 22.18 -12.97
N TYR A 348 -19.30 21.02 -12.91
CA TYR A 348 -18.53 20.50 -14.04
C TYR A 348 -19.43 20.10 -15.22
N VAL A 349 -20.54 19.41 -14.96
CA VAL A 349 -21.50 18.97 -15.99
C VAL A 349 -22.27 20.14 -16.59
N SER A 350 -22.67 21.13 -15.79
CA SER A 350 -23.30 22.34 -16.31
C SER A 350 -22.35 23.19 -17.17
N GLY A 351 -21.03 23.06 -16.95
CA GLY A 351 -20.00 23.89 -17.57
C GLY A 351 -19.69 25.17 -16.77
N ALA A 352 -20.27 25.33 -15.58
CA ALA A 352 -19.92 26.38 -14.65
C ALA A 352 -18.46 26.27 -14.14
N LEU A 353 -17.91 25.06 -14.13
CA LEU A 353 -16.48 24.79 -13.89
C LEU A 353 -15.81 24.31 -15.18
N GLN A 354 -14.81 25.05 -15.64
CA GLN A 354 -14.03 24.69 -16.83
C GLN A 354 -12.92 23.68 -16.49
N PRO A 355 -12.58 22.75 -17.41
CA PRO A 355 -11.49 21.79 -17.20
C PRO A 355 -10.13 22.44 -16.90
N SER A 356 -9.83 23.59 -17.51
CA SER A 356 -8.58 24.34 -17.27
C SER A 356 -8.45 24.79 -15.83
N ASP A 357 -9.52 25.38 -15.26
CA ASP A 357 -9.53 25.89 -13.89
C ASP A 357 -9.44 24.75 -12.88
N MET A 358 -10.19 23.67 -13.14
CA MET A 358 -10.16 22.47 -12.31
C MET A 358 -8.77 21.83 -12.30
N LYS A 359 -8.12 21.68 -13.47
CA LYS A 359 -6.75 21.15 -13.58
C LYS A 359 -5.74 22.00 -12.83
N LEU A 360 -5.83 23.33 -12.96
CA LEU A 360 -4.94 24.25 -12.25
C LEU A 360 -5.10 24.13 -10.73
N ALA A 361 -6.34 24.11 -10.24
CA ALA A 361 -6.65 23.93 -8.83
C ALA A 361 -6.21 22.55 -8.30
N LEU A 362 -6.38 21.50 -9.10
CA LEU A 362 -5.94 20.13 -8.79
C LEU A 362 -4.41 20.07 -8.67
N ALA A 363 -3.68 20.56 -9.67
CA ALA A 363 -2.21 20.59 -9.65
C ALA A 363 -1.68 21.34 -8.42
N LYS A 364 -2.24 22.51 -8.11
CA LYS A 364 -1.89 23.29 -6.92
C LYS A 364 -2.15 22.51 -5.63
N SER A 365 -3.28 21.83 -5.53
CA SER A 365 -3.64 21.02 -4.36
C SER A 365 -2.69 19.85 -4.16
N LEU A 366 -2.41 19.09 -5.22
CA LEU A 366 -1.48 17.96 -5.19
C LEU A 366 -0.05 18.41 -4.86
N ASN A 367 0.39 19.54 -5.40
CA ASN A 367 1.70 20.10 -5.08
C ASN A 367 1.85 20.44 -3.61
N LYS A 368 0.81 21.02 -2.98
CA LYS A 368 0.80 21.26 -1.53
C LYS A 368 0.83 19.96 -0.72
N ILE A 369 0.12 18.92 -1.17
CA ILE A 369 0.10 17.61 -0.50
C ILE A 369 1.47 16.93 -0.55
N LEU A 370 2.17 17.03 -1.69
CA LEU A 370 3.50 16.42 -1.88
C LEU A 370 4.64 17.26 -1.31
N GLN A 371 4.39 18.52 -0.94
CA GLN A 371 5.42 19.43 -0.46
C GLN A 371 6.18 18.91 0.77
N PRO A 372 5.52 18.35 1.82
CA PRO A 372 6.23 17.76 2.96
C PRO A 372 7.19 16.64 2.57
N VAL A 373 6.83 15.83 1.56
CA VAL A 373 7.69 14.75 1.05
C VAL A 373 8.94 15.34 0.40
N ARG A 374 8.78 16.35 -0.46
CA ARG A 374 9.91 17.05 -1.11
C ARG A 374 10.84 17.69 -0.08
N ASP A 375 10.27 18.34 0.93
CA ASP A 375 11.05 19.02 1.97
C ASP A 375 11.80 18.02 2.86
N HIS A 376 11.18 16.88 3.16
CA HIS A 376 11.81 15.78 3.91
C HIS A 376 13.06 15.26 3.21
N PHE A 377 12.98 14.91 1.93
CA PHE A 377 14.15 14.43 1.17
C PHE A 377 15.22 15.50 0.94
N ARG A 378 14.88 16.78 1.02
CA ARG A 378 15.87 17.89 0.96
C ARG A 378 16.60 18.13 2.27
N SER A 379 15.97 17.86 3.41
CA SER A 379 16.47 18.29 4.72
C SER A 379 16.90 17.14 5.65
N ASN A 380 16.32 15.94 5.49
CA ASN A 380 16.57 14.80 6.38
C ASN A 380 17.73 13.92 5.88
N ALA A 381 18.69 13.62 6.76
CA ALA A 381 19.86 12.82 6.41
C ALA A 381 19.55 11.34 6.13
N GLU A 382 18.64 10.72 6.88
CA GLU A 382 18.20 9.33 6.66
C GLU A 382 17.51 9.19 5.31
N ALA A 383 16.62 10.14 4.99
CA ALA A 383 15.92 10.20 3.72
C ALA A 383 16.89 10.38 2.54
N LYS A 384 17.90 11.25 2.68
CA LYS A 384 18.97 11.41 1.68
C LYS A 384 19.75 10.12 1.47
N ASN A 385 20.15 9.45 2.55
CA ASN A 385 20.86 8.18 2.47
C ASN A 385 20.01 7.11 1.77
N ALA A 386 18.70 7.07 2.02
CA ALA A 386 17.77 6.17 1.34
C ALA A 386 17.72 6.44 -0.17
N VAL A 387 17.68 7.70 -0.61
CA VAL A 387 17.79 8.09 -2.03
C VAL A 387 19.09 7.57 -2.64
N GLU A 388 20.22 7.69 -1.93
CA GLU A 388 21.50 7.26 -2.48
C GLU A 388 21.57 5.75 -2.68
N GLY A 389 20.89 4.99 -1.81
CA GLY A 389 20.73 3.55 -1.93
C GLY A 389 19.94 3.09 -3.15
N ILE A 390 19.19 3.99 -3.80
CA ILE A 390 18.32 3.68 -4.95
C ILE A 390 18.59 4.54 -6.19
N LYS A 391 19.68 5.31 -6.19
CA LYS A 391 20.08 6.21 -7.29
C LYS A 391 20.12 5.53 -8.65
N GLU A 392 20.56 4.28 -8.71
CA GLU A 392 20.63 3.50 -9.96
C GLU A 392 19.27 3.36 -10.67
N TYR A 393 18.16 3.37 -9.92
CA TYR A 393 16.81 3.28 -10.46
C TYR A 393 16.24 4.63 -10.91
N HIS A 394 16.82 5.74 -10.45
CA HIS A 394 16.44 7.09 -10.86
C HIS A 394 17.06 7.49 -12.20
N ILE A 395 18.27 6.98 -12.50
CA ILE A 395 18.97 7.25 -13.76
C ILE A 395 18.30 6.53 -14.96
N ALA A 396 17.45 5.55 -14.68
CA ALA A 396 16.70 4.80 -15.70
C ALA A 396 15.37 5.45 -16.13
N LYS A 397 15.04 6.67 -15.64
CA LYS A 397 13.87 7.47 -16.06
C LYS A 397 14.10 8.15 -17.41
#